data_AF-A0A1Q2KWL4-F1
#
_entry.id   AF-A0A1Q2KWL4-F1
#
_cell.length_a   1.000
_cell.length_b   1.000
_cell.length_c   1.000
_cell.angle_alpha   90.00
_cell.angle_beta   90.00
_cell.angle_gamma   90.00
#
_symmetry.space_group_name_H-M   'P 1'
#
loop_
_entity.id
_entity.type
_entity.pdbx_description
1 polymer ?
#
loop_
_entity_poly.entity_id
_entity_poly.type
_entity_poly.pdbx_seq_one_letter_code
_entity_poly.pdbx_strand_id
1 'polypeptide(L)'
;MTNLQMLIGLPGSGKSTYAENFLASNSGWLHISSDRIARSRFGADEEIDYREVFEEMYQQTAAALAAGHHVLYDATNLASTRRRSFLNRIGRPNAEAVVLRTSYSLLKERNRNRDSRERVPDHVLERYIRAFQFPRFNEGFTNARIISSKEPVSNAHAIKSIAVNSDATFESIAELYSKLLETQAMHNWRHREPNAAASVIQHLFEVYKKVQSLTIEPEEKELLSWFALLHDIGKASIRKNRPFGEDNFHGHEHVSAYLAYQVLLSLNFSPAFIYDVTLLIDEHEEAKKMKQGKLKRRLGERNHERMQILLDLIGA
;
A
#
# COMPACT_ATOMS: atom_id res chain seq x y z
N MET A 1 25.46 -9.50 -16.01
CA MET A 1 24.63 -9.38 -14.80
C MET A 1 23.18 -9.34 -15.24
N THR A 2 22.33 -10.25 -14.76
CA THR A 2 20.91 -10.29 -15.11
C THR A 2 20.11 -9.35 -14.22
N ASN A 3 18.99 -8.85 -14.73
CA ASN A 3 18.12 -7.90 -14.04
C ASN A 3 16.71 -8.48 -13.95
N LEU A 4 16.03 -8.19 -12.85
CA LEU A 4 14.63 -8.53 -12.63
C LEU A 4 13.85 -7.24 -12.35
N GLN A 5 12.80 -6.99 -13.11
CA GLN A 5 11.78 -5.99 -12.76
C GLN A 5 10.53 -6.71 -12.30
N MET A 6 10.15 -6.52 -11.04
CA MET A 6 8.92 -7.07 -10.48
C MET A 6 7.84 -5.99 -10.51
N LEU A 7 6.78 -6.22 -11.30
CA LEU A 7 5.61 -5.35 -11.30
C LEU A 7 4.78 -5.61 -10.05
N ILE A 8 4.34 -4.56 -9.38
CA ILE A 8 3.53 -4.63 -8.16
C ILE A 8 2.33 -3.69 -8.36
N GLY A 9 1.12 -4.21 -8.19
CA GLY A 9 -0.07 -3.38 -8.35
C GLY A 9 -1.37 -4.16 -8.44
N LEU A 10 -2.46 -3.49 -8.09
CA LEU A 10 -3.80 -4.05 -8.14
C LEU A 10 -4.27 -4.29 -9.60
N PRO A 11 -5.24 -5.19 -9.85
CA PRO A 11 -5.90 -5.27 -11.16
C PRO A 11 -6.47 -3.91 -11.57
N GLY A 12 -6.26 -3.50 -12.81
CA GLY A 12 -6.62 -2.16 -13.30
C GLY A 12 -5.55 -1.07 -13.10
N SER A 13 -4.42 -1.36 -12.42
CA SER A 13 -3.38 -0.35 -12.16
C SER A 13 -2.53 0.04 -13.36
N GLY A 14 -2.69 -0.65 -14.50
CA GLY A 14 -1.92 -0.39 -15.73
C GLY A 14 -0.66 -1.24 -15.91
N LYS A 15 -0.48 -2.32 -15.13
CA LYS A 15 0.70 -3.23 -15.24
C LYS A 15 0.93 -3.72 -16.67
N SER A 16 -0.13 -4.21 -17.33
CA SER A 16 -0.05 -4.74 -18.69
C SER A 16 0.38 -3.67 -19.69
N THR A 17 -0.21 -2.47 -19.61
CA THR A 17 0.18 -1.32 -20.45
C THR A 17 1.63 -0.90 -20.21
N TYR A 18 2.09 -0.90 -18.95
CA TYR A 18 3.50 -0.66 -18.65
C TYR A 18 4.40 -1.75 -19.24
N ALA A 19 4.03 -3.03 -19.10
CA ALA A 19 4.80 -4.15 -19.62
C ALA A 19 4.98 -4.06 -21.13
N GLU A 20 3.89 -3.80 -21.88
CA GLU A 20 3.92 -3.63 -23.33
C GLU A 20 4.89 -2.50 -23.74
N ASN A 21 4.74 -1.31 -23.16
CA ASN A 21 5.60 -0.16 -23.46
C ASN A 21 7.07 -0.41 -23.09
N PHE A 22 7.30 -1.05 -21.94
CA PHE A 22 8.62 -1.39 -21.47
C PHE A 22 9.32 -2.37 -22.42
N LEU A 23 8.65 -3.45 -22.81
CA LEU A 23 9.19 -4.47 -23.70
C LEU A 23 9.43 -3.95 -25.12
N ALA A 24 8.58 -3.04 -25.60
CA ALA A 24 8.77 -2.38 -26.89
C ALA A 24 10.08 -1.56 -26.96
N SER A 25 10.52 -1.05 -25.81
CA SER A 25 11.72 -0.19 -25.71
C SER A 25 12.97 -0.92 -25.19
N ASN A 26 12.83 -2.17 -24.71
CA ASN A 26 13.90 -2.91 -24.04
C ASN A 26 14.00 -4.34 -24.62
N SER A 27 14.65 -4.45 -25.79
CA SER A 27 14.95 -5.75 -26.39
C SER A 27 15.83 -6.59 -25.45
N GLY A 28 15.55 -7.89 -25.36
CA GLY A 28 16.29 -8.82 -24.48
C GLY A 28 15.67 -9.08 -23.11
N TRP A 29 14.54 -8.45 -22.78
CA TRP A 29 13.74 -8.78 -21.59
C TRP A 29 12.69 -9.85 -21.91
N LEU A 30 12.62 -10.88 -21.07
CA LEU A 30 11.59 -11.92 -21.12
C LEU A 30 10.42 -11.53 -20.22
N HIS A 31 9.22 -11.50 -20.78
CA HIS A 31 8.00 -11.21 -20.05
C HIS A 31 7.37 -12.50 -19.51
N ILE A 32 7.42 -12.65 -18.19
CA ILE A 32 6.84 -13.78 -17.47
C ILE A 32 5.65 -13.24 -16.69
N SER A 33 4.44 -13.61 -17.12
CA SER A 33 3.17 -13.08 -16.60
C SER A 33 2.26 -14.18 -16.09
N SER A 34 1.68 -13.98 -14.90
CA SER A 34 0.72 -14.92 -14.32
C SER A 34 -0.49 -15.12 -15.24
N ASP A 35 -0.97 -14.03 -15.83
CA ASP A 35 -2.19 -14.04 -16.64
C ASP A 35 -1.93 -14.74 -17.99
N ARG A 36 -0.72 -14.57 -18.57
CA ARG A 36 -0.33 -15.27 -19.80
C ARG A 36 -0.18 -16.77 -19.57
N ILE A 37 0.47 -17.18 -18.48
CA ILE A 37 0.62 -18.60 -18.13
C ILE A 37 -0.75 -19.21 -17.86
N ALA A 38 -1.60 -18.55 -17.07
CA ALA A 38 -2.95 -19.04 -16.79
C ALA A 38 -3.77 -19.25 -18.06
N ARG A 39 -3.73 -18.31 -19.02
CA ARG A 39 -4.43 -18.46 -20.32
C ARG A 39 -3.89 -19.58 -21.19
N SER A 40 -2.60 -19.89 -21.09
CA SER A 40 -1.99 -20.97 -21.87
C SER A 40 -2.26 -22.35 -21.29
N ARG A 41 -2.43 -22.43 -19.96
CA ARG A 41 -2.62 -23.68 -19.20
C ARG A 41 -4.08 -24.08 -19.08
N PHE A 42 -4.96 -23.12 -18.82
CA PHE A 42 -6.33 -23.36 -18.44
C PHE A 42 -7.32 -22.87 -19.51
N GLY A 43 -8.41 -23.62 -19.69
CA GLY A 43 -9.53 -23.22 -20.54
C GLY A 43 -10.18 -21.90 -20.12
N ALA A 44 -11.09 -21.39 -20.94
CA ALA A 44 -11.83 -20.16 -20.59
C ALA A 44 -12.79 -20.36 -19.41
N ASP A 45 -13.37 -21.57 -19.29
CA ASP A 45 -14.37 -21.94 -18.28
C ASP A 45 -13.79 -22.81 -17.15
N GLU A 46 -12.46 -22.99 -17.13
CA GLU A 46 -11.77 -23.82 -16.14
C GLU A 46 -11.34 -22.98 -14.93
N GLU A 47 -11.43 -23.57 -13.73
CA GLU A 47 -10.90 -22.94 -12.52
C GLU A 47 -9.36 -22.92 -12.58
N ILE A 48 -8.78 -21.73 -12.42
CA ILE A 48 -7.32 -21.54 -12.50
C ILE A 48 -6.67 -21.95 -11.17
N ASP A 49 -5.81 -22.97 -11.20
CA ASP A 49 -4.90 -23.24 -10.08
C ASP A 49 -3.70 -22.29 -10.10
N TYR A 50 -3.82 -21.20 -9.35
CA TYR A 50 -2.75 -20.22 -9.23
C TYR A 50 -1.47 -20.79 -8.59
N ARG A 51 -1.51 -21.92 -7.86
CA ARG A 51 -0.29 -22.55 -7.33
C ARG A 51 0.58 -23.07 -8.45
N GLU A 52 -0.02 -23.75 -9.42
CA GLU A 52 0.68 -24.23 -10.61
C GLU A 52 1.20 -23.07 -11.46
N VAL A 53 0.39 -22.02 -11.65
CA VAL A 53 0.80 -20.80 -12.37
C VAL A 53 2.02 -20.16 -11.72
N PHE A 54 2.02 -19.98 -10.39
CA PHE A 54 3.16 -19.35 -9.70
C PHE A 54 4.39 -20.25 -9.63
N GLU A 55 4.23 -21.58 -9.59
CA GLU A 55 5.35 -22.51 -9.68
C GLU A 55 6.00 -22.48 -11.07
N GLU A 56 5.20 -22.44 -12.13
CA GLU A 56 5.70 -22.28 -13.49
C GLU A 56 6.37 -20.91 -13.69
N MET A 57 5.76 -19.82 -13.20
CA MET A 57 6.38 -18.50 -13.22
C MET A 57 7.76 -18.51 -12.55
N TYR A 58 7.89 -19.20 -11.42
CA TYR A 58 9.17 -19.38 -10.75
C TYR A 58 10.17 -20.13 -11.62
N GLN A 59 9.79 -21.29 -12.17
CA GLN A 59 10.67 -22.12 -13.01
C GLN A 59 11.16 -21.37 -14.25
N GLN A 60 10.25 -20.69 -14.95
CA GLN A 60 10.59 -19.86 -16.12
C GLN A 60 11.54 -18.72 -15.72
N THR A 61 11.30 -18.06 -14.58
CA THR A 61 12.16 -16.97 -14.11
C THR A 61 13.55 -17.45 -13.75
N ALA A 62 13.66 -18.55 -13.00
CA ALA A 62 14.94 -19.12 -12.61
C ALA A 62 15.76 -19.57 -13.83
N ALA A 63 15.13 -20.25 -14.79
CA ALA A 63 15.78 -20.68 -16.03
C ALA A 63 16.24 -19.49 -16.87
N ALA A 64 15.39 -18.46 -17.04
CA ALA A 64 15.74 -17.25 -17.78
C ALA A 64 16.95 -16.52 -17.18
N LEU A 65 16.95 -16.32 -15.86
CA LEU A 65 18.05 -15.65 -15.16
C LEU A 65 19.34 -16.47 -15.23
N ALA A 66 19.26 -17.80 -15.12
CA ALA A 66 20.42 -18.68 -15.26
C ALA A 66 21.00 -18.67 -16.69
N ALA A 67 20.15 -18.52 -17.70
CA ALA A 67 20.54 -18.38 -19.10
C ALA A 67 21.07 -16.97 -19.46
N GLY A 68 21.13 -16.04 -18.51
CA GLY A 68 21.66 -14.70 -18.74
C GLY A 68 20.64 -13.68 -19.27
N HIS A 69 19.34 -13.99 -19.28
CA HIS A 69 18.29 -13.08 -19.71
C HIS A 69 17.80 -12.15 -18.59
N HIS A 70 17.28 -10.98 -18.97
CA HIS A 70 16.54 -10.11 -18.06
C HIS A 70 15.07 -10.55 -17.99
N VAL A 71 14.43 -10.36 -16.84
CA VAL A 71 13.05 -10.80 -16.62
C VAL A 71 12.17 -9.66 -16.16
N LEU A 72 11.06 -9.45 -16.88
CA LEU A 72 9.93 -8.66 -16.41
C LEU A 72 8.92 -9.63 -15.78
N TYR A 73 8.85 -9.64 -14.46
CA TYR A 73 7.99 -10.49 -13.66
C TYR A 73 6.67 -9.77 -13.37
N ASP A 74 5.61 -10.17 -14.06
CA ASP A 74 4.32 -9.49 -14.10
C ASP A 74 3.23 -10.30 -13.39
N ALA A 75 2.92 -9.88 -12.17
CA ALA A 75 1.78 -10.35 -11.39
C ALA A 75 1.33 -9.21 -10.46
N THR A 76 0.32 -9.45 -9.62
CA THR A 76 -0.11 -8.43 -8.65
C THR A 76 0.93 -8.16 -7.55
N ASN A 77 1.66 -9.20 -7.12
CA ASN A 77 2.79 -9.13 -6.18
C ASN A 77 2.51 -8.32 -4.91
N LEU A 78 1.35 -8.55 -4.30
CA LEU A 78 0.80 -7.68 -3.24
C LEU A 78 1.52 -7.81 -1.88
N ALA A 79 1.88 -9.03 -1.47
CA ALA A 79 2.39 -9.30 -0.13
C ALA A 79 3.93 -9.29 -0.06
N SER A 80 4.48 -8.49 0.85
CA SER A 80 5.92 -8.33 1.08
C SER A 80 6.62 -9.65 1.42
N THR A 81 5.97 -10.50 2.23
CA THR A 81 6.53 -11.81 2.60
C THR A 81 6.68 -12.75 1.42
N ARG A 82 5.74 -12.72 0.46
CA ARG A 82 5.78 -13.55 -0.75
C ARG A 82 6.86 -13.07 -1.70
N ARG A 83 6.96 -11.76 -1.93
CA ARG A 83 8.02 -11.15 -2.75
C ARG A 83 9.41 -11.48 -2.20
N ARG A 84 9.63 -11.29 -0.90
CA ARG A 84 10.90 -11.67 -0.24
C ARG A 84 11.22 -13.17 -0.38
N SER A 85 10.22 -14.03 -0.18
CA SER A 85 10.40 -15.48 -0.33
C SER A 85 10.82 -15.84 -1.76
N PHE A 86 10.15 -15.26 -2.75
CA PHE A 86 10.47 -15.43 -4.15
C PHE A 86 11.89 -14.96 -4.48
N LEU A 87 12.26 -13.73 -4.10
CA LEU A 87 13.60 -13.18 -4.33
C LEU A 87 14.71 -14.04 -3.70
N ASN A 88 14.48 -14.58 -2.50
CA ASN A 88 15.40 -15.54 -1.88
C ASN A 88 15.50 -16.83 -2.70
N ARG A 89 14.36 -17.38 -3.17
CA ARG A 89 14.29 -18.65 -3.91
C ARG A 89 14.99 -18.59 -5.28
N ILE A 90 15.08 -17.40 -5.90
CA ILE A 90 15.78 -17.19 -7.17
C ILE A 90 17.23 -16.67 -7.01
N GLY A 91 17.77 -16.67 -5.78
CA GLY A 91 19.17 -16.31 -5.54
C GLY A 91 19.47 -14.81 -5.49
N ARG A 92 18.47 -13.96 -5.25
CA ARG A 92 18.60 -12.49 -5.11
C ARG A 92 19.37 -11.82 -6.26
N PRO A 93 18.85 -11.86 -7.49
CA PRO A 93 19.43 -11.11 -8.61
C PRO A 93 19.34 -9.60 -8.37
N ASN A 94 19.91 -8.80 -9.27
CA ASN A 94 19.66 -7.36 -9.27
C ASN A 94 18.17 -7.08 -9.57
N ALA A 95 17.39 -6.78 -8.53
CA ALA A 95 15.94 -6.72 -8.60
C ALA A 95 15.40 -5.30 -8.33
N GLU A 96 14.59 -4.77 -9.23
CA GLU A 96 13.84 -3.52 -9.06
C GLU A 96 12.35 -3.82 -8.82
N ALA A 97 11.78 -3.20 -7.79
CA ALA A 97 10.33 -3.17 -7.60
C ALA A 97 9.72 -2.01 -8.38
N VAL A 98 8.78 -2.29 -9.30
CA VAL A 98 8.02 -1.27 -10.03
C VAL A 98 6.58 -1.29 -9.56
N VAL A 99 6.22 -0.32 -8.72
CA VAL A 99 4.88 -0.21 -8.13
C VAL A 99 4.01 0.67 -9.01
N LEU A 100 2.93 0.12 -9.55
CA LEU A 100 1.91 0.86 -10.28
C LEU A 100 0.75 1.14 -9.34
N ARG A 101 0.74 2.35 -8.79
CA ARG A 101 -0.29 2.82 -7.87
C ARG A 101 -1.34 3.61 -8.65
N THR A 102 -2.60 3.34 -8.36
CA THR A 102 -3.75 4.03 -8.98
C THR A 102 -4.85 4.22 -7.93
N SER A 103 -5.62 5.30 -8.01
CA SER A 103 -6.73 5.52 -7.06
C SER A 103 -7.72 4.35 -7.07
N TYR A 104 -8.28 4.04 -5.90
CA TYR A 104 -9.17 2.88 -5.76
C TYR A 104 -10.44 3.00 -6.61
N SER A 105 -10.97 4.21 -6.78
CA SER A 105 -12.09 4.50 -7.69
C SER A 105 -11.76 4.15 -9.14
N LEU A 106 -10.61 4.59 -9.64
CA LEU A 106 -10.19 4.33 -11.02
C LEU A 106 -9.84 2.85 -11.24
N LEU A 107 -9.29 2.15 -10.23
CA LEU A 107 -9.10 0.70 -10.29
C LEU A 107 -10.44 -0.04 -10.49
N LYS A 108 -11.47 0.32 -9.71
CA LYS A 108 -12.82 -0.25 -9.84
C LYS A 108 -13.44 0.05 -11.19
N GLU A 109 -13.35 1.29 -11.65
CA GLU A 109 -13.85 1.72 -12.96
C GLU A 109 -13.19 0.91 -14.09
N ARG A 110 -11.85 0.89 -14.14
CA ARG A 110 -11.11 0.12 -15.13
C ARG A 110 -11.45 -1.36 -15.08
N ASN A 111 -11.58 -1.93 -13.89
CA ASN A 111 -11.91 -3.34 -13.74
C ASN A 111 -13.33 -3.66 -14.23
N ARG A 112 -14.32 -2.79 -13.99
CA ARG A 112 -15.69 -2.96 -14.49
C ARG A 112 -15.77 -2.94 -16.02
N ASN A 113 -14.87 -2.19 -16.66
CA ASN A 113 -14.81 -2.08 -18.13
C ASN A 113 -13.97 -3.17 -18.80
N ARG A 114 -13.37 -4.10 -18.04
CA ARG A 114 -12.64 -5.25 -18.60
C ARG A 114 -13.58 -6.30 -19.16
N ASP A 115 -13.06 -7.08 -20.12
CA ASP A 115 -13.66 -8.33 -20.58
C ASP A 115 -13.97 -9.25 -19.40
N SER A 116 -15.06 -10.03 -19.53
CA SER A 116 -15.55 -10.91 -18.46
C SER A 116 -14.47 -11.85 -17.91
N ARG A 117 -13.59 -12.37 -18.79
CA ARG A 117 -12.49 -13.27 -18.42
C ARG A 117 -11.37 -12.60 -17.62
N GLU A 118 -11.20 -11.27 -17.74
CA GLU A 118 -10.16 -10.51 -17.02
C GLU A 118 -10.70 -9.70 -15.83
N ARG A 119 -12.02 -9.62 -15.73
CA ARG A 119 -12.71 -8.86 -14.69
C ARG A 119 -12.59 -9.58 -13.36
N VAL A 120 -12.01 -8.88 -12.38
CA VAL A 120 -11.87 -9.40 -11.02
C VAL A 120 -13.12 -9.04 -10.21
N PRO A 121 -13.80 -9.97 -9.52
CA PRO A 121 -14.95 -9.63 -8.68
C PRO A 121 -14.61 -8.59 -7.59
N ASP A 122 -15.57 -7.72 -7.24
CA ASP A 122 -15.36 -6.63 -6.27
C ASP A 122 -14.82 -7.14 -4.92
N HIS A 123 -15.33 -8.28 -4.42
CA HIS A 123 -14.84 -8.88 -3.17
C HIS A 123 -13.38 -9.38 -3.26
N VAL A 124 -12.91 -9.77 -4.45
CA VAL A 124 -11.50 -10.14 -4.67
C VAL A 124 -10.62 -8.89 -4.73
N LEU A 125 -11.09 -7.81 -5.37
CA LEU A 125 -10.39 -6.52 -5.33
C LEU A 125 -10.24 -5.98 -3.91
N GLU A 126 -11.29 -6.10 -3.09
CA GLU A 126 -11.25 -5.73 -1.67
C GLU A 126 -10.22 -6.58 -0.90
N ARG A 127 -10.16 -7.89 -1.16
CA ARG A 127 -9.12 -8.75 -0.59
C ARG A 127 -7.71 -8.33 -1.05
N TYR A 128 -7.56 -7.91 -2.30
CA TYR A 128 -6.28 -7.50 -2.86
C TYR A 128 -5.77 -6.18 -2.27
N ILE A 129 -6.63 -5.15 -2.16
CA ILE A 129 -6.21 -3.89 -1.54
C ILE A 129 -5.88 -4.07 -0.05
N ARG A 130 -6.63 -4.92 0.66
CA ARG A 130 -6.34 -5.32 2.05
C ARG A 130 -5.09 -6.20 2.20
N ALA A 131 -4.44 -6.60 1.11
CA ALA A 131 -3.20 -7.39 1.13
C ALA A 131 -2.03 -6.65 0.47
N PHE A 132 -2.26 -5.46 -0.08
CA PHE A 132 -1.24 -4.68 -0.75
C PHE A 132 -0.28 -4.11 0.29
N GLN A 133 1.00 -4.39 0.11
CA GLN A 133 2.09 -3.82 0.91
C GLN A 133 3.11 -3.21 -0.04
N PHE A 134 3.51 -1.97 0.21
CA PHE A 134 4.63 -1.35 -0.52
C PHE A 134 5.92 -2.17 -0.35
N PRO A 135 6.86 -2.09 -1.32
CA PRO A 135 8.18 -2.69 -1.18
C PRO A 135 8.91 -2.18 0.06
N ARG A 136 9.64 -3.07 0.73
CA ARG A 136 10.40 -2.77 1.95
C ARG A 136 11.87 -3.08 1.78
N PHE A 137 12.72 -2.37 2.52
CA PHE A 137 14.17 -2.53 2.44
C PHE A 137 14.65 -3.96 2.69
N ASN A 138 13.93 -4.74 3.51
CA ASN A 138 14.32 -6.10 3.88
C ASN A 138 13.81 -7.19 2.92
N GLU A 139 13.23 -6.83 1.77
CA GLU A 139 12.77 -7.79 0.77
C GLU A 139 13.89 -8.26 -0.16
N GLY A 140 14.95 -7.47 -0.32
CA GLY A 140 16.08 -7.77 -1.20
C GLY A 140 16.00 -7.10 -2.58
N PHE A 141 15.19 -6.06 -2.74
CA PHE A 141 15.23 -5.21 -3.93
C PHE A 141 16.44 -4.26 -3.86
N THR A 142 17.12 -4.06 -4.99
CA THR A 142 18.17 -3.05 -5.15
C THR A 142 17.59 -1.64 -5.24
N ASN A 143 16.42 -1.51 -5.86
CA ASN A 143 15.72 -0.26 -6.02
C ASN A 143 14.19 -0.46 -6.03
N ALA A 144 13.45 0.60 -5.72
CA ALA A 144 12.01 0.64 -5.85
C ALA A 144 11.58 1.95 -6.53
N ARG A 145 10.70 1.83 -7.53
CA ARG A 145 10.12 2.96 -8.25
C ARG A 145 8.60 2.88 -8.17
N ILE A 146 7.97 3.98 -7.81
CA ILE A 146 6.52 4.08 -7.73
C ILE A 146 6.01 4.98 -8.86
N ILE A 147 5.21 4.40 -9.75
CA ILE A 147 4.52 5.07 -10.84
C ILE A 147 3.11 5.39 -10.33
N SER A 148 2.85 6.68 -10.14
CA SER A 148 1.55 7.21 -9.69
C SER A 148 1.29 8.55 -10.36
N SER A 149 0.03 8.84 -10.69
CA SER A 149 -0.38 10.21 -11.02
C SER A 149 -0.38 11.02 -9.72
N LYS A 150 0.25 12.18 -9.74
CA LYS A 150 0.11 13.14 -8.65
C LYS A 150 -1.16 13.94 -8.90
N GLU A 151 -2.15 13.75 -8.04
CA GLU A 151 -3.37 14.55 -8.06
C GLU A 151 -3.07 15.90 -7.39
N PRO A 152 -3.30 17.04 -8.06
CA PRO A 152 -3.12 18.35 -7.43
C PRO A 152 -4.11 18.50 -6.27
N VAL A 153 -3.62 19.00 -5.14
CA VAL A 153 -4.44 19.34 -3.97
C VAL A 153 -4.43 20.85 -3.79
N SER A 154 -5.61 21.44 -3.74
CA SER A 154 -5.76 22.87 -3.44
C SER A 154 -5.31 23.15 -2.00
N ASN A 155 -4.64 24.28 -1.78
CA ASN A 155 -4.18 24.70 -0.46
C ASN A 155 -3.31 23.67 0.28
N ALA A 156 -2.44 22.94 -0.44
CA ALA A 156 -1.56 21.93 0.13
C ALA A 156 -0.74 22.44 1.34
N HIS A 157 -0.31 23.71 1.33
CA HIS A 157 0.40 24.31 2.46
C HIS A 157 -0.47 24.41 3.73
N ALA A 158 -1.73 24.82 3.60
CA ALA A 158 -2.67 24.90 4.71
C ALA A 158 -3.05 23.51 5.24
N ILE A 159 -3.10 22.51 4.38
CA ILE A 159 -3.30 21.11 4.80
C ILE A 159 -2.10 20.60 5.58
N LYS A 160 -0.88 20.92 5.13
CA LYS A 160 0.34 20.58 5.88
C LYS A 160 0.41 21.22 7.25
N SER A 161 0.04 22.51 7.36
CA SER A 161 0.13 23.21 8.64
C SER A 161 -0.78 22.61 9.70
N ILE A 162 -1.86 21.90 9.33
CA ILE A 162 -2.70 21.16 10.28
C ILE A 162 -1.90 20.13 11.07
N ALA A 163 -0.97 19.40 10.42
CA ALA A 163 -0.19 18.34 11.07
C ALA A 163 0.81 18.85 12.12
N VAL A 164 1.11 20.15 12.12
CA VAL A 164 2.03 20.79 13.08
C VAL A 164 1.34 21.83 13.95
N ASN A 165 0.01 21.95 13.85
CA ASN A 165 -0.76 22.90 14.63
C ASN A 165 -1.22 22.26 15.95
N SER A 166 -0.53 22.59 17.05
CA SER A 166 -0.89 22.11 18.39
C SER A 166 -2.30 22.50 18.81
N ASP A 167 -2.85 23.57 18.25
CA ASP A 167 -4.19 24.11 18.55
C ASP A 167 -5.27 23.57 17.61
N ALA A 168 -4.95 22.61 16.74
CA ALA A 168 -5.94 21.97 15.88
C ALA A 168 -7.07 21.36 16.73
N THR A 169 -8.30 21.66 16.34
CA THR A 169 -9.54 21.15 16.96
C THR A 169 -9.99 19.87 16.26
N PHE A 170 -10.88 19.12 16.91
CA PHE A 170 -11.54 17.95 16.30
C PHE A 170 -12.16 18.30 14.95
N GLU A 171 -12.84 19.44 14.86
CA GLU A 171 -13.51 19.94 13.66
C GLU A 171 -12.52 20.22 12.54
N SER A 172 -11.37 20.83 12.85
CA SER A 172 -10.32 21.08 11.85
C SER A 172 -9.73 19.79 11.28
N ILE A 173 -9.55 18.77 12.12
CA ILE A 173 -9.12 17.44 11.69
C ILE A 173 -10.23 16.72 10.92
N ALA A 174 -11.49 16.84 11.32
CA ALA A 174 -12.59 16.23 10.60
C ALA A 174 -12.80 16.88 9.22
N GLU A 175 -12.56 18.18 9.10
CA GLU A 175 -12.61 18.93 7.83
C GLU A 175 -11.43 18.59 6.91
N LEU A 176 -10.24 18.25 7.45
CA LEU A 176 -9.13 17.76 6.64
C LEU A 176 -9.57 16.60 5.73
N TYR A 177 -10.38 15.67 6.24
CA TYR A 177 -10.81 14.50 5.48
C TYR A 177 -11.75 14.80 4.32
N SER A 178 -12.40 15.97 4.27
CA SER A 178 -13.23 16.39 3.13
C SER A 178 -12.41 17.00 1.99
N LYS A 179 -11.18 17.46 2.29
CA LYS A 179 -10.31 18.19 1.35
C LYS A 179 -9.45 17.29 0.47
N LEU A 180 -9.37 15.99 0.77
CA LEU A 180 -8.51 15.03 0.06
C LEU A 180 -9.35 13.91 -0.55
N LEU A 181 -9.07 13.55 -1.80
CA LEU A 181 -9.79 12.50 -2.52
C LEU A 181 -9.67 11.14 -1.79
N GLU A 182 -8.49 10.83 -1.29
CA GLU A 182 -8.16 9.58 -0.59
C GLU A 182 -8.95 9.39 0.71
N THR A 183 -9.40 10.49 1.33
CA THR A 183 -10.13 10.47 2.60
C THR A 183 -11.62 10.75 2.42
N GLN A 184 -12.11 10.91 1.19
CA GLN A 184 -13.54 11.09 0.90
C GLN A 184 -14.40 9.96 1.48
N ALA A 185 -13.87 8.74 1.57
CA ALA A 185 -14.57 7.63 2.23
C ALA A 185 -14.87 7.94 3.70
N MET A 186 -13.92 8.53 4.44
CA MET A 186 -14.09 8.97 5.83
C MET A 186 -15.14 10.08 5.93
N HIS A 187 -15.05 11.08 5.05
CA HIS A 187 -16.03 12.17 5.00
C HIS A 187 -17.45 11.65 4.73
N ASN A 188 -17.62 10.79 3.72
CA ASN A 188 -18.91 10.20 3.38
C ASN A 188 -19.42 9.25 4.47
N TRP A 189 -18.53 8.60 5.22
CA TRP A 189 -18.92 7.76 6.35
C TRP A 189 -19.50 8.61 7.49
N ARG A 190 -18.93 9.80 7.76
CA ARG A 190 -19.45 10.75 8.76
C ARG A 190 -20.89 11.17 8.50
N HIS A 191 -21.32 11.27 7.24
CA HIS A 191 -22.70 11.59 6.89
C HIS A 191 -23.65 10.39 6.99
N ARG A 192 -23.17 9.17 6.69
CA ARG A 192 -23.99 7.95 6.66
C ARG A 192 -24.17 7.29 8.02
N GLU A 193 -23.10 7.22 8.82
CA GLU A 193 -23.07 6.61 10.15
C GLU A 193 -22.31 7.54 11.12
N PRO A 194 -22.88 8.70 11.50
CA PRO A 194 -22.16 9.78 12.18
C PRO A 194 -21.48 9.33 13.46
N ASN A 195 -22.15 8.52 14.29
CA ASN A 195 -21.59 8.05 15.55
C ASN A 195 -20.39 7.10 15.35
N ALA A 196 -20.48 6.17 14.39
CA ALA A 196 -19.41 5.22 14.10
C ALA A 196 -18.18 5.93 13.51
N ALA A 197 -18.40 6.81 12.55
CA ALA A 197 -17.33 7.61 11.95
C ALA A 197 -16.70 8.59 12.96
N ALA A 198 -17.51 9.23 13.80
CA ALA A 198 -17.02 10.12 14.85
C ALA A 198 -16.13 9.38 15.84
N SER A 199 -16.46 8.13 16.21
CA SER A 199 -15.60 7.31 17.08
C SER A 199 -14.20 7.09 16.48
N VAL A 200 -14.10 6.80 15.18
CA VAL A 200 -12.79 6.63 14.51
C VAL A 200 -12.04 7.96 14.37
N ILE A 201 -12.74 9.04 13.99
CA ILE A 201 -12.12 10.37 13.86
C ILE A 201 -11.65 10.88 15.23
N GLN A 202 -12.40 10.61 16.29
CA GLN A 202 -12.05 10.96 17.67
C GLN A 202 -10.77 10.24 18.10
N HIS A 203 -10.66 8.93 17.82
CA HIS A 203 -9.42 8.17 18.06
C HIS A 203 -8.21 8.78 17.31
N LEU A 204 -8.36 9.08 16.02
CA LEU A 204 -7.31 9.74 15.22
C LEU A 204 -6.90 11.10 15.84
N PHE A 205 -7.87 11.88 16.29
CA PHE A 205 -7.66 13.17 16.93
C PHE A 205 -6.95 13.05 18.28
N GLU A 206 -7.33 12.09 19.12
CA GLU A 206 -6.71 11.85 20.42
C GLU A 206 -5.25 11.42 20.29
N VAL A 207 -4.94 10.49 19.37
CA VAL A 207 -3.56 10.11 19.06
C VAL A 207 -2.78 11.31 18.55
N TYR A 208 -3.36 12.12 17.66
CA TYR A 208 -2.73 13.35 17.19
C TYR A 208 -2.41 14.32 18.34
N LYS A 209 -3.35 14.58 19.25
CA LYS A 209 -3.12 15.47 20.41
C LYS A 209 -2.02 14.93 21.34
N LYS A 210 -1.97 13.61 21.55
CA LYS A 210 -0.88 12.96 22.31
C LYS A 210 0.48 13.12 21.62
N VAL A 211 0.55 13.05 20.29
CA VAL A 211 1.79 13.34 19.54
C VAL A 211 2.20 14.81 19.74
N GLN A 212 1.25 15.74 19.68
CA GLN A 212 1.54 17.17 19.83
C GLN A 212 2.13 17.52 21.21
N SER A 213 1.75 16.80 22.27
CA SER A 213 2.29 16.99 23.62
C SER A 213 3.67 16.37 23.84
N LEU A 214 4.22 15.62 22.89
CA LEU A 214 5.58 15.06 23.01
C LEU A 214 6.64 16.16 22.93
N THR A 215 7.69 16.02 23.73
CA THR A 215 8.90 16.85 23.65
C THR A 215 9.95 16.11 22.81
N ILE A 216 9.83 16.25 21.48
CA ILE A 216 10.69 15.62 20.47
C ILE A 216 10.99 16.61 19.34
N GLU A 217 11.95 16.27 18.49
CA GLU A 217 12.33 17.08 17.33
C GLU A 217 11.13 17.40 16.41
N PRO A 218 11.02 18.61 15.84
CA PRO A 218 9.89 19.03 15.02
C PRO A 218 9.61 18.11 13.82
N GLU A 219 10.67 17.64 13.14
CA GLU A 219 10.53 16.73 11.99
C GLU A 219 9.95 15.36 12.39
N GLU A 220 10.36 14.85 13.56
CA GLU A 220 9.81 13.60 14.12
C GLU A 220 8.35 13.80 14.54
N LYS A 221 8.03 14.94 15.16
CA LYS A 221 6.65 15.28 15.53
C LYS A 221 5.74 15.37 14.31
N GLU A 222 6.19 15.99 13.22
CA GLU A 222 5.42 16.07 11.97
C GLU A 222 5.17 14.67 11.39
N LEU A 223 6.19 13.81 11.36
CA LEU A 223 6.07 12.44 10.87
C LEU A 223 5.07 11.61 11.69
N LEU A 224 5.17 11.65 13.02
CA LEU A 224 4.23 10.96 13.91
C LEU A 224 2.81 11.54 13.82
N SER A 225 2.68 12.83 13.54
CA SER A 225 1.38 13.47 13.35
C SER A 225 0.69 13.00 12.08
N TRP A 226 1.43 12.85 10.98
CA TRP A 226 0.89 12.27 9.75
C TRP A 226 0.52 10.80 9.88
N PHE A 227 1.29 10.03 10.66
CA PHE A 227 0.84 8.69 11.05
C PHE A 227 -0.48 8.78 11.82
N ALA A 228 -0.56 9.61 12.86
CA ALA A 228 -1.72 9.71 13.73
C ALA A 228 -3.00 10.05 12.95
N LEU A 229 -2.91 10.98 12.00
CA LEU A 229 -4.03 11.43 11.16
C LEU A 229 -4.45 10.41 10.08
N LEU A 230 -3.57 9.48 9.69
CA LEU A 230 -3.80 8.63 8.52
C LEU A 230 -3.91 7.13 8.82
N HIS A 231 -3.49 6.65 10.00
CA HIS A 231 -3.34 5.20 10.22
C HIS A 231 -4.65 4.39 10.11
N ASP A 232 -5.79 4.99 10.42
CA ASP A 232 -7.10 4.34 10.41
C ASP A 232 -8.04 4.75 9.28
N ILE A 233 -7.61 5.59 8.33
CA ILE A 233 -8.48 6.10 7.25
C ILE A 233 -9.01 4.99 6.33
N GLY A 234 -8.29 3.87 6.26
CA GLY A 234 -8.67 2.68 5.50
C GLY A 234 -9.96 2.02 6.02
N LYS A 235 -10.32 2.22 7.31
CA LYS A 235 -11.52 1.62 7.92
C LYS A 235 -12.79 2.00 7.17
N ALA A 236 -12.94 3.26 6.77
CA ALA A 236 -14.11 3.72 6.01
C ALA A 236 -14.23 3.05 4.64
N SER A 237 -13.12 2.71 4.01
CA SER A 237 -13.09 2.11 2.66
C SER A 237 -13.44 0.63 2.66
N ILE A 238 -13.32 -0.03 3.82
CA ILE A 238 -13.52 -1.47 3.98
C ILE A 238 -14.68 -1.82 4.93
N ARG A 239 -15.39 -0.80 5.39
CA ARG A 239 -16.56 -0.88 6.27
C ARG A 239 -17.63 -1.77 5.63
N LYS A 240 -18.08 -2.78 6.37
CA LYS A 240 -19.14 -3.71 5.93
C LYS A 240 -20.51 -3.25 6.39
N ASN A 241 -21.55 -3.71 5.70
CA ASN A 241 -22.93 -3.44 6.11
C ASN A 241 -23.36 -4.35 7.28
N ARG A 242 -22.83 -4.08 8.47
CA ARG A 242 -23.11 -4.79 9.74
C ARG A 242 -22.92 -3.86 10.93
N PRO A 243 -23.42 -4.16 12.15
CA PRO A 243 -23.21 -3.30 13.32
C PRO A 243 -21.73 -2.92 13.52
N PHE A 244 -21.47 -1.67 13.92
CA PHE A 244 -20.12 -1.13 14.03
C PHE A 244 -19.23 -1.95 14.99
N GLY A 245 -19.76 -2.33 16.15
CA GLY A 245 -19.04 -3.15 17.14
C GLY A 245 -18.71 -4.58 16.68
N GLU A 246 -19.31 -5.05 15.58
CA GLU A 246 -19.06 -6.36 14.99
C GLU A 246 -18.09 -6.31 13.79
N ASP A 247 -17.65 -5.11 13.39
CA ASP A 247 -16.73 -4.96 12.27
C ASP A 247 -15.28 -5.00 12.73
N ASN A 248 -14.55 -6.01 12.25
CA ASN A 248 -13.16 -6.25 12.64
C ASN A 248 -12.14 -5.45 11.82
N PHE A 249 -12.58 -4.66 10.82
CA PHE A 249 -11.73 -3.83 9.96
C PHE A 249 -10.45 -4.53 9.46
N HIS A 250 -10.52 -5.83 9.20
CA HIS A 250 -9.33 -6.63 8.88
C HIS A 250 -8.61 -6.09 7.63
N GLY A 251 -7.33 -5.74 7.76
CA GLY A 251 -6.51 -5.22 6.67
C GLY A 251 -6.69 -3.73 6.41
N HIS A 252 -7.29 -2.96 7.34
CA HIS A 252 -7.41 -1.50 7.20
C HIS A 252 -6.05 -0.82 7.14
N GLU A 253 -5.05 -1.33 7.85
CA GLU A 253 -3.68 -0.83 7.89
C GLU A 253 -3.05 -0.77 6.49
N HIS A 254 -3.24 -1.82 5.68
CA HIS A 254 -2.78 -1.90 4.29
C HIS A 254 -3.52 -0.91 3.39
N VAL A 255 -4.82 -0.76 3.60
CA VAL A 255 -5.63 0.22 2.85
C VAL A 255 -5.26 1.66 3.25
N SER A 256 -5.05 1.92 4.55
CA SER A 256 -4.59 3.20 5.07
C SER A 256 -3.24 3.56 4.49
N ALA A 257 -2.27 2.64 4.45
CA ALA A 257 -0.96 2.89 3.82
C ALA A 257 -1.09 3.23 2.33
N TYR A 258 -1.94 2.49 1.59
CA TYR A 258 -2.21 2.73 0.17
C TYR A 258 -2.81 4.11 -0.12
N LEU A 259 -3.70 4.58 0.76
CA LEU A 259 -4.33 5.90 0.69
C LEU A 259 -3.34 7.01 1.13
N ALA A 260 -2.67 6.81 2.26
CA ALA A 260 -1.69 7.74 2.83
C ALA A 260 -0.57 8.08 1.86
N TYR A 261 -0.08 7.11 1.09
CA TYR A 261 0.93 7.36 0.05
C TYR A 261 0.54 8.52 -0.87
N GLN A 262 -0.69 8.51 -1.38
CA GLN A 262 -1.14 9.53 -2.33
C GLN A 262 -1.41 10.87 -1.66
N VAL A 263 -1.96 10.87 -0.44
CA VAL A 263 -2.09 12.10 0.36
C VAL A 263 -0.74 12.78 0.49
N LEU A 264 0.28 12.06 0.96
CA LEU A 264 1.60 12.62 1.21
C LEU A 264 2.31 13.02 -0.10
N LEU A 265 2.13 12.24 -1.18
CA LEU A 265 2.64 12.58 -2.51
C LEU A 265 2.03 13.89 -3.03
N SER A 266 0.71 14.03 -2.94
CA SER A 266 0.00 15.24 -3.39
C SER A 266 0.37 16.47 -2.56
N LEU A 267 0.74 16.28 -1.29
CA LEU A 267 1.26 17.32 -0.45
C LEU A 267 2.74 17.66 -0.73
N ASN A 268 3.46 16.93 -1.59
CA ASN A 268 4.91 17.14 -1.85
C ASN A 268 5.79 16.77 -0.66
N PHE A 269 5.52 15.68 0.05
CA PHE A 269 6.51 15.11 0.96
C PHE A 269 7.62 14.38 0.18
N SER A 270 8.80 14.27 0.77
CA SER A 270 9.92 13.54 0.16
C SER A 270 9.63 12.04 0.11
N PRO A 271 10.19 11.29 -0.85
CA PRO A 271 10.01 9.83 -0.91
C PRO A 271 10.38 9.11 0.39
N ALA A 272 11.42 9.57 1.09
CA ALA A 272 11.83 9.01 2.39
C ALA A 272 10.77 9.24 3.48
N PHE A 273 10.21 10.45 3.56
CA PHE A 273 9.13 10.76 4.50
C PHE A 273 7.88 9.93 4.22
N ILE A 274 7.48 9.83 2.95
CA ILE A 274 6.33 9.00 2.53
C ILE A 274 6.57 7.54 2.91
N TYR A 275 7.76 7.02 2.64
CA TYR A 275 8.13 5.65 2.98
C TYR A 275 8.00 5.38 4.48
N ASP A 276 8.56 6.23 5.34
CA ASP A 276 8.53 6.05 6.77
C ASP A 276 7.09 6.09 7.33
N VAL A 277 6.29 7.08 6.95
CA VAL A 277 4.89 7.17 7.40
C VAL A 277 4.08 5.97 6.93
N THR A 278 4.16 5.62 5.64
CA THR A 278 3.39 4.49 5.09
C THR A 278 3.84 3.15 5.66
N LEU A 279 5.14 2.96 5.95
CA LEU A 279 5.63 1.75 6.61
C LEU A 279 5.11 1.63 8.04
N LEU A 280 5.11 2.71 8.82
CA LEU A 280 4.56 2.71 10.17
C LEU A 280 3.05 2.41 10.14
N ILE A 281 2.30 3.04 9.23
CA ILE A 281 0.87 2.75 9.03
C ILE A 281 0.66 1.27 8.65
N ASP A 282 1.44 0.73 7.71
CA ASP A 282 1.26 -0.65 7.24
C ASP A 282 1.57 -1.71 8.33
N GLU A 283 2.36 -1.33 9.35
CA GLU A 283 2.91 -2.25 10.35
C GLU A 283 2.30 -2.12 11.74
N HIS A 284 1.56 -1.06 12.05
CA HIS A 284 1.12 -0.78 13.42
C HIS A 284 0.25 -1.90 14.04
N GLU A 285 -0.61 -2.56 13.26
CA GLU A 285 -1.44 -3.67 13.74
C GLU A 285 -0.62 -4.94 14.02
N GLU A 286 0.34 -5.25 13.16
CA GLU A 286 1.20 -6.42 13.33
C GLU A 286 2.24 -6.18 14.44
N ALA A 287 2.70 -4.94 14.61
CA ALA A 287 3.65 -4.53 15.63
C ALA A 287 3.16 -4.85 17.06
N LYS A 288 1.86 -4.69 17.32
CA LYS A 288 1.20 -5.06 18.60
C LYS A 288 1.42 -6.52 19.01
N LYS A 289 1.63 -7.41 18.05
CA LYS A 289 1.73 -8.87 18.24
C LYS A 289 3.15 -9.38 18.04
N MET A 290 4.08 -8.51 17.62
CA MET A 290 5.41 -8.92 17.16
C MET A 290 6.46 -8.81 18.27
N LYS A 291 7.36 -9.81 18.35
CA LYS A 291 8.55 -9.73 19.20
C LYS A 291 9.46 -8.56 18.78
N GLN A 292 9.95 -7.78 19.74
CA GLN A 292 10.73 -6.55 19.52
C GLN A 292 11.90 -6.74 18.55
N GLY A 293 12.72 -7.78 18.70
CA GLY A 293 13.86 -8.01 17.79
C GLY A 293 13.44 -8.33 16.34
N LYS A 294 12.26 -8.94 16.13
CA LYS A 294 11.71 -9.18 14.79
C LYS A 294 11.16 -7.89 14.19
N LEU A 295 10.49 -7.07 15.00
CA LEU A 295 9.95 -5.77 14.61
C LEU A 295 11.07 -4.81 14.18
N LYS A 296 12.14 -4.74 14.97
CA LYS A 296 13.34 -3.93 14.67
C LYS A 296 13.96 -4.27 13.32
N ARG A 297 14.16 -5.56 13.00
CA ARG A 297 14.64 -6.01 11.68
C ARG A 297 13.66 -5.71 10.53
N ARG A 298 12.38 -5.51 10.83
CA ARG A 298 11.33 -5.27 9.85
C ARG A 298 11.16 -3.80 9.51
N LEU A 299 11.37 -2.92 10.50
CA LEU A 299 11.21 -1.47 10.37
C LEU A 299 12.54 -0.72 10.16
N GLY A 300 13.66 -1.28 10.65
CA GLY A 300 14.90 -0.54 10.84
C GLY A 300 14.91 0.19 12.18
N GLU A 301 16.07 0.65 12.63
CA GLU A 301 16.27 1.26 13.96
C GLU A 301 15.31 2.43 14.21
N ARG A 302 15.37 3.46 13.35
CA ARG A 302 14.63 4.71 13.52
C ARG A 302 13.12 4.50 13.52
N ASN A 303 12.60 3.69 12.59
CA ASN A 303 11.16 3.37 12.55
C ASN A 303 10.73 2.41 13.66
N HIS A 304 11.65 1.62 14.22
CA HIS A 304 11.35 0.81 15.41
C HIS A 304 11.17 1.67 16.65
N GLU A 305 11.99 2.69 16.85
CA GLU A 305 11.83 3.68 17.93
C GLU A 305 10.51 4.46 17.77
N ARG A 306 10.24 4.98 16.57
CA ARG A 306 8.95 5.65 16.24
C ARG A 306 7.76 4.74 16.53
N MET A 307 7.83 3.47 16.12
CA MET A 307 6.76 2.50 16.36
C MET A 307 6.54 2.25 17.85
N GLN A 308 7.58 2.21 18.69
CA GLN A 308 7.40 2.06 20.14
C GLN A 308 6.61 3.23 20.72
N ILE A 309 6.98 4.47 20.37
CA ILE A 309 6.23 5.67 20.79
C ILE A 309 4.77 5.54 20.34
N LEU A 310 4.52 5.20 19.07
CA LEU A 310 3.17 5.10 18.52
C LEU A 310 2.34 4.01 19.21
N LEU A 311 2.92 2.86 19.54
CA LEU A 311 2.20 1.79 20.24
C LEU A 311 1.74 2.23 21.63
N ASP A 312 2.56 3.02 22.35
CA ASP A 312 2.17 3.59 23.63
C ASP A 312 1.03 4.61 23.48
N LEU A 313 1.05 5.41 22.41
CA LEU A 313 0.01 6.42 22.15
C LEU A 313 -1.34 5.83 21.71
N ILE A 314 -1.33 4.75 20.92
CA ILE A 314 -2.52 4.07 20.40
C ILE A 314 -3.15 3.15 21.45
N GLY A 315 -2.33 2.57 22.33
CA GLY A 315 -2.76 1.61 23.36
C GLY A 315 -3.24 2.23 24.67
N ALA A 316 -2.88 3.49 24.95
CA ALA A 316 -3.36 4.28 26.09
C ALA A 316 -4.71 4.95 25.81
#